data_AF-H3G5G3-F1
#
_entry.id   AF-H3G5G3-F1
#
_cell.length_a   1.000
_cell.length_b   1.000
_cell.length_c   1.000
_cell.angle_alpha   90.00
_cell.angle_beta   90.00
_cell.angle_gamma   90.00
#
_symmetry.space_group_name_H-M   'P 1'
#
loop_
_entity.id
_entity.type
_entity.pdbx_description
1 polymer ?
#
loop_
_entity_poly.entity_id
_entity_poly.type
_entity_poly.pdbx_seq_one_letter_code
_entity_poly.pdbx_strand_id
1 'polypeptide(L)' 'AAESVQDKVEVQALPIRAYLDQTVVPILLQGMSALVKERPSNPIEWLAGYLIKNNPQ' A
#
# COMPACT_ATOMS: atom_id res chain seq x y z
N ALA A 1 -2.08 19.64 18.25
CA ALA A 1 -2.82 18.36 18.33
C ALA A 1 -4.26 18.60 17.88
N ALA A 2 -4.47 18.73 16.58
CA ALA A 2 -5.79 18.87 15.95
C ALA A 2 -5.85 18.22 14.54
N GLU A 3 -4.71 17.83 13.95
CA GLU A 3 -4.63 17.29 12.59
C GLU A 3 -5.00 15.81 12.46
N SER A 4 -5.11 15.04 13.54
CA SER A 4 -5.26 13.57 13.46
C SER A 4 -6.71 13.05 13.37
N VAL A 5 -7.71 13.93 13.43
CA VAL A 5 -9.13 13.53 13.42
C VAL A 5 -9.81 13.80 12.07
N GLN A 6 -9.35 14.79 11.29
CA GLN A 6 -9.95 15.14 10.00
C GLN A 6 -9.61 14.11 8.90
N ASP A 7 -8.36 13.65 8.83
CA ASP A 7 -7.90 12.65 7.84
C ASP A 7 -8.66 11.32 7.91
N LYS A 8 -8.97 10.84 9.12
CA LYS A 8 -9.62 9.53 9.30
C LYS A 8 -11.07 9.48 8.81
N VAL A 9 -11.79 10.59 8.90
CA VAL A 9 -13.20 10.67 8.49
C VAL A 9 -13.30 10.77 6.96
N GLU A 10 -12.32 11.40 6.32
CA GLU A 10 -12.31 11.60 4.87
C GLU A 10 -12.09 10.27 4.13
N VAL A 11 -11.14 9.44 4.59
CA VAL A 11 -10.78 8.17 3.94
C VAL A 11 -11.93 7.15 3.91
N GLN A 12 -12.80 7.13 4.94
CA GLN A 12 -13.95 6.22 4.99
C GLN A 12 -15.12 6.63 4.09
N ALA A 13 -15.18 7.90 3.68
CA ALA A 13 -16.19 8.42 2.75
C ALA A 13 -15.72 8.40 1.29
N LEU A 14 -14.46 8.03 1.03
CA LEU A 14 -13.90 8.03 -0.31
C LEU A 14 -14.57 6.96 -1.20
N PRO A 15 -14.80 7.28 -2.49
CA PRO A 15 -15.07 6.26 -3.50
C PRO A 15 -13.97 5.19 -3.48
N ILE A 16 -14.35 3.94 -3.69
CA ILE A 16 -13.47 2.76 -3.59
C ILE A 16 -12.12 2.96 -4.30
N ARG A 17 -12.14 3.55 -5.51
CA ARG A 17 -10.93 3.83 -6.27
C ARG A 17 -9.98 4.79 -5.55
N ALA A 18 -10.50 5.90 -5.03
CA ALA A 18 -9.72 6.89 -4.32
C ALA A 18 -9.13 6.32 -3.01
N TYR A 19 -9.89 5.50 -2.29
CA TYR A 19 -9.37 4.79 -1.11
C TYR A 19 -8.16 3.92 -1.48
N LEU A 20 -8.27 3.10 -2.53
CA LEU A 20 -7.17 2.23 -2.96
C LEU A 20 -5.96 3.03 -3.45
N ASP A 21 -6.20 4.08 -4.25
CA ASP A 21 -5.17 4.96 -4.80
C ASP A 21 -4.37 5.69 -3.71
N GLN A 22 -5.02 6.07 -2.61
CA GLN A 22 -4.37 6.78 -1.51
C GLN A 22 -3.71 5.85 -0.47
N THR A 23 -4.22 4.63 -0.29
CA THR A 23 -3.75 3.75 0.80
C THR A 23 -2.72 2.73 0.35
N VAL A 24 -3.00 1.96 -0.70
CA VAL A 24 -2.25 0.73 -1.01
C VAL A 24 -1.67 0.68 -2.41
N VAL A 25 -2.25 1.37 -3.39
CA VAL A 25 -1.81 1.29 -4.80
C VAL A 25 -0.35 1.73 -4.98
N PRO A 26 0.14 2.83 -4.38
CA PRO A 26 1.52 3.27 -4.60
C PRO A 26 2.55 2.20 -4.20
N ILE A 27 2.41 1.65 -3.00
CA ILE A 27 3.32 0.61 -2.48
C ILE A 27 3.15 -0.72 -3.22
N LEU A 28 1.92 -1.08 -3.64
CA LEU A 28 1.68 -2.27 -4.47
C LEU A 28 2.39 -2.15 -5.82
N LEU A 29 2.32 -1.01 -6.50
CA LEU A 29 3.00 -0.80 -7.78
C LEU A 29 4.53 -0.88 -7.64
N GLN A 30 5.08 -0.33 -6.56
CA GLN A 30 6.51 -0.44 -6.25
C GLN A 30 6.91 -1.90 -5.98
N GLY A 31 6.14 -2.60 -5.14
CA GLY A 31 6.37 -4.00 -4.81
C GLY A 31 6.27 -4.92 -6.01
N MET A 32 5.27 -4.74 -6.88
CA MET A 32 5.14 -5.49 -8.13
C MET A 32 6.30 -5.22 -9.09
N SER A 33 6.77 -3.97 -9.18
CA SER A 33 7.93 -3.61 -10.00
C SER A 33 9.21 -4.30 -9.51
N ALA A 34 9.40 -4.42 -8.19
CA ALA A 34 10.53 -5.12 -7.60
C ALA A 34 10.40 -6.65 -7.74
N LEU A 35 9.19 -7.19 -7.57
CA LEU A 35 8.87 -8.61 -7.74
C LEU A 35 9.23 -9.13 -9.13
N VAL A 36 8.93 -8.35 -10.19
CA VAL A 36 9.25 -8.73 -11.58
C VAL A 36 10.76 -8.79 -11.84
N LYS A 37 11.55 -8.03 -11.08
CA LYS A 37 13.02 -8.04 -11.16
C LYS A 37 13.62 -9.24 -10.42
N GLU A 38 13.16 -9.55 -9.22
CA GLU A 38 13.71 -10.66 -8.43
C GLU A 38 13.18 -12.04 -8.86
N ARG A 39 11.93 -12.13 -9.32
CA ARG A 39 11.26 -13.39 -9.72
C ARG A 39 11.47 -14.54 -8.72
N PRO A 40 11.12 -14.33 -7.44
CA PRO A 40 11.27 -15.36 -6.41
C PRO A 40 10.34 -16.56 -6.66
N SER A 41 10.71 -17.73 -6.14
CA SER A 41 9.90 -18.96 -6.26
C SER A 41 8.50 -18.83 -5.65
N ASN A 42 8.36 -18.03 -4.58
CA ASN A 42 7.09 -17.74 -3.91
C ASN A 42 6.75 -16.24 -4.03
N PRO A 43 6.13 -15.80 -5.14
CA PRO A 43 5.92 -14.37 -5.40
C PRO A 43 4.97 -13.69 -4.41
N ILE A 44 3.96 -14.41 -3.90
CA ILE A 44 2.98 -13.86 -2.95
C ILE A 44 3.64 -13.58 -1.60
N GLU A 45 4.38 -14.57 -1.07
CA GLU A 45 5.07 -14.46 0.22
C GLU A 45 6.12 -13.34 0.17
N TRP A 46 6.90 -13.29 -0.91
CA TRP A 46 7.87 -12.23 -1.12
C TRP A 46 7.21 -10.84 -1.17
N LEU A 47 6.11 -10.70 -1.93
CA LEU A 47 5.40 -9.41 -2.04
C LEU A 47 4.80 -9.00 -0.70
N ALA A 48 4.19 -9.92 0.05
CA ALA A 48 3.70 -9.63 1.40
C ALA A 48 4.85 -9.13 2.31
N GLY A 49 6.00 -9.81 2.27
CA GLY A 49 7.20 -9.37 2.98
C GLY A 49 7.71 -8.00 2.54
N TYR A 50 7.66 -7.71 1.22
CA TYR A 50 8.00 -6.40 0.68
C TYR A 50 7.08 -5.31 1.22
N LEU A 51 5.76 -5.53 1.18
CA LEU A 51 4.76 -4.58 1.66
C LEU A 51 4.95 -4.30 3.16
N ILE A 52 5.17 -5.33 3.98
CA ILE A 52 5.39 -5.16 5.43
C ILE A 52 6.68 -4.38 5.71
N LYS A 53 7.78 -4.70 5.00
CA LYS A 53 9.08 -4.03 5.20
C LYS A 53 9.11 -2.58 4.73
N ASN A 54 8.33 -2.24 3.71
CA ASN A 54 8.32 -0.91 3.10
C ASN A 54 7.06 -0.11 3.45
N ASN A 55 6.25 -0.58 4.40
CA ASN A 55 5.06 0.13 4.85
C ASN A 55 5.50 1.43 5.56
N PRO A 56 5.13 2.63 5.08
CA PRO A 56 5.56 3.90 5.67
C PRO A 56 4.85 4.25 6.99
N GLN A 57 4.43 3.25 7.78
CA GLN A 57 3.81 3.43 9.10
C GLN A 57 4.83 3.67 10.20
#